data_AF-A0A836W8M9-F1
#
_entry.id   AF-A0A836W8M9-F1
#
_cell.length_a   1.000
_cell.length_b   1.000
_cell.length_c   1.000
_cell.angle_alpha   90.00
_cell.angle_beta   90.00
_cell.angle_gamma   90.00
#
_symmetry.space_group_name_H-M   'P 1'
#
loop_
_entity.id
_entity.type
_entity.pdbx_description
1 polymer ?
#
loop_
_entity_poly.entity_id
_entity_poly.type
_entity_poly.pdbx_seq_one_letter_code
_entity_poly.pdbx_strand_id
1 'polypeptide(L)' 'MAGNVDGLPEKLRSLGLEAVREDSRLHIRGGRGFSLADLPRDILEELKSFEEIVVEAPEGYYFYFGRKDIEKLLEIREG' A
#
# COMPACT_ATOMS: atom_id res chain seq x y z
N MET A 1 10.81 -20.13 -0.93
CA MET A 1 10.20 -19.33 -2.01
C MET A 1 9.95 -17.95 -1.44
N ALA A 2 10.83 -16.98 -1.71
CA ALA A 2 10.57 -15.58 -1.39
C ALA A 2 9.48 -15.12 -2.38
N GLY A 3 8.28 -14.81 -1.86
CA GLY A 3 7.23 -14.21 -2.67
C GLY A 3 7.78 -12.92 -3.27
N ASN A 4 7.76 -12.83 -4.60
CA ASN A 4 8.44 -11.77 -5.32
C ASN A 4 7.66 -10.46 -5.14
N VAL A 5 8.03 -9.69 -4.11
CA VAL A 5 7.53 -8.32 -3.84
C VAL A 5 7.87 -7.37 -5.01
N ASP A 6 8.74 -7.80 -5.92
CA ASP A 6 9.17 -7.06 -7.11
C ASP A 6 8.03 -6.67 -8.06
N GLY A 7 6.85 -7.31 -7.96
CA GLY A 7 5.68 -6.99 -8.80
C GLY A 7 4.63 -6.07 -8.17
N LEU A 8 4.81 -5.65 -6.91
CA LEU A 8 3.79 -4.88 -6.20
C LEU A 8 3.54 -3.50 -6.84
N PRO A 9 4.56 -2.72 -7.26
CA PRO A 9 4.32 -1.47 -7.96
C PRO A 9 3.52 -1.64 -9.27
N GLU A 10 3.73 -2.72 -10.00
CA GLU A 10 3.01 -3.04 -11.24
C GLU A 10 1.55 -3.39 -10.95
N LYS A 11 1.29 -4.14 -9.88
CA LYS A 11 -0.07 -4.45 -9.42
C LYS A 11 -0.82 -3.19 -8.98
N LEU A 12 -0.17 -2.29 -8.25
CA LEU A 12 -0.79 -1.02 -7.86
C LEU A 12 -1.07 -0.15 -9.10
N ARG A 13 -0.16 -0.15 -10.09
CA ARG A 13 -0.37 0.51 -11.38
C ARG A 13 -1.54 -0.04 -12.19
N SER A 14 -1.78 -1.35 -12.17
CA SER A 14 -2.96 -1.92 -12.85
C SER A 14 -4.28 -1.55 -12.17
N LEU A 15 -4.25 -1.16 -10.89
CA LEU A 15 -5.38 -0.59 -10.15
C LEU A 15 -5.53 0.93 -10.37
N GLY A 16 -4.69 1.53 -11.23
CA GLY A 16 -4.72 2.97 -11.53
C GLY A 16 -4.01 3.83 -10.48
N LEU A 17 -3.14 3.24 -9.66
CA LEU A 17 -2.35 3.96 -8.65
C LEU A 17 -0.91 4.14 -9.15
N GLU A 18 -0.30 5.28 -8.85
CA GLU A 18 1.14 5.42 -9.01
C GLU A 18 1.82 4.81 -7.78
N ALA A 19 2.81 3.96 -7.99
CA ALA A 19 3.56 3.33 -6.91
C ALA A 19 5.05 3.32 -7.23
N VAL A 20 5.87 3.79 -6.29
CA VAL A 20 7.32 3.84 -6.38
C VAL A 20 7.90 3.22 -5.12
N ARG A 21 8.78 2.24 -5.31
CA ARG A 21 9.49 1.57 -4.22
C ARG A 21 10.85 2.22 -4.02
N GLU A 22 11.18 2.54 -2.78
CA GLU A 22 12.47 3.09 -2.35
C GLU A 22 12.96 2.28 -1.14
N ASP A 23 13.89 1.35 -1.37
CA ASP A 23 14.42 0.45 -0.35
C ASP A 23 13.33 -0.33 0.43
N SER A 24 13.16 -0.01 1.72
CA SER A 24 12.16 -0.58 2.62
C SER A 24 10.84 0.20 2.66
N ARG A 25 10.72 1.23 1.81
CA ARG A 25 9.57 2.13 1.73
C ARG A 25 8.82 1.97 0.42
N LEU A 26 7.51 2.19 0.47
CA LEU A 26 6.66 2.26 -0.70
C LEU A 26 5.88 3.56 -0.70
N HIS A 27 6.02 4.34 -1.76
CA HIS A 27 5.22 5.54 -1.98
C HIS A 27 4.09 5.20 -2.96
N ILE A 28 2.85 5.45 -2.56
CA ILE A 28 1.63 5.26 -3.35
C ILE A 28 0.96 6.62 -3.52
N ARG A 29 0.64 6.98 -4.76
CA ARG A 29 -0.22 8.13 -5.05
C ARG A 29 -1.49 7.64 -5.71
N GLY A 30 -2.61 7.95 -5.07
CA GLY A 30 -3.95 7.62 -5.53
C GLY A 30 -4.71 8.83 -6.03
N GLY A 31 -5.76 8.58 -6.81
CA GLY A 31 -6.73 9.61 -7.18
C GLY A 31 -7.63 10.04 -6.02
N ARG A 32 -8.57 10.95 -6.31
CA ARG A 32 -9.53 11.45 -5.32
C ARG A 32 -10.37 10.31 -4.74
N GLY A 33 -10.42 10.24 -3.41
CA GLY A 33 -11.19 9.22 -2.68
C GLY A 33 -10.46 7.89 -2.49
N PHE A 34 -9.19 7.78 -2.88
CA PHE A 34 -8.38 6.60 -2.60
C PHE A 34 -8.14 6.44 -1.09
N SER A 35 -8.41 5.24 -0.57
CA SER A 35 -7.96 4.79 0.74
C SER A 35 -7.17 3.49 0.59
N LEU A 36 -6.15 3.32 1.44
CA LEU A 36 -5.45 2.03 1.60
C LEU A 36 -6.43 0.89 1.90
N ALA A 37 -7.51 1.17 2.63
CA ALA A 37 -8.56 0.20 2.95
C ALA A 37 -9.28 -0.38 1.71
N ASP A 38 -9.26 0.34 0.59
CA ASP A 38 -9.93 -0.08 -0.65
C ASP A 38 -9.12 -1.11 -1.43
N LEU A 39 -7.84 -1.28 -1.10
CA LEU A 39 -6.99 -2.23 -1.80
C LEU A 39 -7.44 -3.68 -1.58
N PRO A 40 -7.25 -4.57 -2.57
CA PRO A 40 -7.46 -6.01 -2.40
C PRO A 40 -6.63 -6.58 -1.24
N ARG A 41 -7.14 -7.63 -0.60
CA ARG A 41 -6.49 -8.24 0.57
C ARG A 41 -5.07 -8.72 0.27
N ASP A 42 -4.87 -9.39 -0.86
CA ASP A 42 -3.56 -9.87 -1.31
C ASP A 42 -2.53 -8.73 -1.44
N ILE A 43 -2.96 -7.56 -1.93
CA ILE A 43 -2.13 -6.35 -1.99
C ILE A 43 -1.80 -5.86 -0.57
N LEU A 44 -2.78 -5.82 0.33
CA LEU A 44 -2.55 -5.45 1.74
C LEU A 44 -1.57 -6.41 2.44
N GLU A 45 -1.66 -7.71 2.16
CA GLU A 45 -0.75 -8.72 2.69
C GLU A 45 0.68 -8.49 2.20
N GLU A 46 0.86 -8.15 0.92
CA GLU A 46 2.16 -7.79 0.32
C GLU A 46 2.71 -6.48 0.91
N LEU A 47 1.87 -5.50 1.20
CA LEU A 47 2.28 -4.24 1.82
C LEU A 47 2.96 -4.42 3.19
N LYS A 48 2.67 -5.51 3.91
CA LYS A 48 3.33 -5.81 5.20
C LYS A 48 4.85 -6.05 5.10
N SER A 49 5.39 -6.26 3.89
CA SER A 49 6.83 -6.41 3.71
C SER A 49 7.59 -5.09 3.79
N PHE A 50 6.89 -3.96 3.70
CA PHE A 50 7.48 -2.63 3.80
C PHE A 50 7.51 -2.16 5.25
N GLU A 51 8.59 -1.48 5.63
CA GLU A 51 8.70 -0.87 6.94
C GLU A 51 7.81 0.36 7.04
N GLU A 52 7.68 1.10 5.93
CA GLU A 52 6.92 2.34 5.83
C GLU A 52 6.22 2.43 4.47
N ILE A 53 4.95 2.80 4.50
CA ILE A 53 4.14 3.06 3.31
C ILE A 53 3.68 4.51 3.39
N VAL A 54 4.01 5.27 2.36
CA VAL A 54 3.60 6.66 2.23
C VAL A 54 2.47 6.72 1.22
N VAL A 55 1.35 7.33 1.59
CA VAL A 55 0.24 7.59 0.69
C VAL A 55 0.10 9.09 0.47
N GLU A 56 0.25 9.52 -0.77
CA GLU A 56 -0.01 10.90 -1.19
C GLU A 56 -1.46 11.06 -1.63
N ALA A 57 -2.17 11.97 -0.95
CA ALA A 57 -3.49 12.41 -1.33
C ALA A 57 -3.41 13.47 -2.44
N PRO A 58 -4.43 13.58 -3.31
CA PRO A 58 -4.46 14.57 -4.39
C PRO A 58 -4.30 16.03 -3.93
N GLU A 59 -4.67 16.34 -2.70
CA GLU A 59 -4.54 17.66 -2.10
C GLU A 59 -3.10 17.98 -1.61
N GLY A 60 -2.15 17.06 -1.81
CA GLY A 60 -0.74 17.21 -1.42
C GLY A 60 -0.42 16.81 0.02
N TYR A 61 -1.36 16.12 0.71
CA TYR A 61 -1.12 15.56 2.04
C TYR A 61 -0.47 14.19 1.94
N TYR A 62 0.39 13.87 2.91
CA TYR A 62 1.04 12.56 3.03
C TYR A 62 0.56 11.85 4.28
N PHE A 63 0.16 10.59 4.12
CA PHE A 63 -0.17 9.68 5.21
C PHE A 63 0.91 8.60 5.32
N TYR A 64 1.35 8.32 6.54
CA TYR A 64 2.41 7.36 6.81
C TYR A 64 1.82 6.17 7.55
N PHE A 65 2.05 4.98 7.01
CA PHE A 65 1.58 3.73 7.59
C PHE A 65 2.76 2.81 7.82
N GLY A 66 2.82 2.24 9.02
CA GLY A 66 3.74 1.16 9.31
C GLY A 66 3.08 -0.19 9.08
N ARG A 67 3.88 -1.25 9.12
CA ARG A 67 3.41 -2.64 9.07
C ARG A 67 2.24 -2.93 10.02
N LYS A 68 2.30 -2.42 11.26
CA LYS A 68 1.25 -2.62 12.27
C LYS A 68 -0.10 -2.03 11.88
N ASP A 69 -0.09 -0.92 11.15
CA ASP A 69 -1.33 -0.29 10.67
C ASP A 69 -1.99 -1.15 9.59
N ILE A 70 -1.18 -1.77 8.73
CA ILE A 70 -1.66 -2.72 7.72
C ILE A 70 -2.19 -4.00 8.36
N GLU A 71 -1.49 -4.53 9.38
CA GLU A 71 -1.95 -5.70 10.15
C GLU A 71 -3.32 -5.42 10.80
N LYS A 72 -3.47 -4.25 11.44
CA LYS A 72 -4.75 -3.83 12.02
C LYS A 72 -5.85 -3.65 10.98
N LEU A 73 -5.52 -3.10 9.81
CA LEU A 73 -6.46 -2.94 8.70
C LEU A 73 -6.97 -4.29 8.18
N LEU A 74 -6.10 -5.30 8.10
CA LEU A 74 -6.46 -6.66 7.73
C LEU A 74 -7.37 -7.31 8.78
N GLU A 75 -7.05 -7.18 10.08
CA GLU A 75 -7.88 -7.71 11.18
C GLU A 75 -9.32 -7.15 11.14
N ILE A 76 -9.47 -5.84 10.89
CA ILE A 76 -10.79 -5.20 10.83
C ILE A 76 -11.65 -5.76 9.67
N ARG A 77 -11.03 -6.20 8.57
CA ARG A 77 -11.75 -6.75 7.42
C ARG A 77 -12.14 -8.23 7.57
N GLU A 78 -11.62 -8.92 8.58
CA GLU A 78 -12.01 -10.29 8.90
C GLU A 78 -13.21 -10.38 9.86
N GLY A 79 -13.54 -9.29 10.56
CA GLY A 79 -14.71 -9.18 11.44
C GLY A 79 -15.95 -8.68 10.73
#